data_AF-A0A8H4UYY7-F1
#
_entry.id   AF-A0A8H4UYY7-F1
#
_cell.length_a   1.000
_cell.length_b   1.000
_cell.length_c   1.000
_cell.angle_alpha   90.00
_cell.angle_beta   90.00
_cell.angle_gamma   90.00
#
_symmetry.space_group_name_H-M   'P 1'
#
loop_
_entity.id
_entity.type
_entity.pdbx_description
1 polymer ?
#
loop_
_entity_poly.entity_id
_entity_poly.type
_entity_poly.pdbx_seq_one_letter_code
_entity_poly.pdbx_strand_id
1 'polypeptide(L)' 'CGGCSGAVERVLKKLDDKALTLRFLSGVKSFDVSLESQTATVIAEDSLGYDRVLETIKKTGKTVNSGEADGTPQPI' A
#
# COMPACT_ATOMS: atom_id res chain seq x y z
N CYS A 1 -1.39 21.09 3.89
CA CYS A 1 -2.33 20.04 3.44
C CYS A 1 -2.01 18.73 4.18
N GLY A 2 -2.46 18.55 5.42
CA GLY A 2 -2.10 17.39 6.27
C GLY A 2 -3.09 16.21 6.24
N GLY A 3 -4.25 16.40 5.58
CA GLY A 3 -5.32 15.39 5.54
C GLY A 3 -5.18 14.34 4.42
N CYS A 4 -4.30 14.55 3.44
CA CYS A 4 -4.20 13.66 2.28
C CYS A 4 -3.34 12.40 2.53
N SER A 5 -2.31 12.48 3.37
CA SER A 5 -1.45 11.36 3.80
C SER A 5 -2.19 10.35 4.64
N GLY A 6 -3.01 10.82 5.58
CA GLY A 6 -3.66 9.97 6.57
C GLY A 6 -4.57 8.91 5.96
N ALA A 7 -5.07 9.12 4.73
CA ALA A 7 -5.86 8.13 4.03
C ALA A 7 -5.03 6.92 3.55
N VAL A 8 -3.81 7.16 3.03
CA VAL A 8 -2.90 6.07 2.62
C VAL A 8 -2.36 5.36 3.85
N GLU A 9 -1.86 6.13 4.82
CA GLU A 9 -1.31 5.57 6.05
C GLU A 9 -2.33 4.72 6.82
N ARG A 10 -3.60 5.16 6.94
CA ARG A 10 -4.64 4.37 7.62
C ARG A 10 -4.89 3.03 6.92
N VAL A 11 -4.83 3.01 5.60
CA VAL A 11 -5.11 1.81 4.82
C VAL A 11 -3.91 0.87 4.78
N LEU A 12 -2.68 1.39 4.70
CA LEU A 12 -1.46 0.60 4.86
C LEU A 12 -1.32 0.06 6.29
N LYS A 13 -1.63 0.85 7.32
CA LYS A 13 -1.71 0.36 8.71
C LYS A 13 -2.74 -0.76 8.88
N LYS A 14 -3.84 -0.76 8.14
CA LYS A 14 -4.79 -1.91 8.17
C LYS A 14 -4.24 -3.18 7.53
N LEU A 15 -3.28 -3.06 6.61
CA LEU A 15 -2.55 -4.20 6.06
C LEU A 15 -1.45 -4.70 7.01
N ASP A 16 -0.90 -3.80 7.83
CA ASP A 16 0.08 -4.08 8.89
C ASP A 16 -0.57 -4.69 10.15
N ASP A 17 -1.73 -4.17 10.56
CA ASP A 17 -2.41 -4.55 11.79
C ASP A 17 -3.15 -5.89 11.63
N LYS A 18 -2.58 -6.93 12.24
CA LYS A 18 -3.03 -8.34 12.22
C LYS A 18 -4.47 -8.59 12.68
N ALA A 19 -5.19 -7.57 13.16
CA ALA A 19 -6.37 -7.75 14.00
C ALA A 19 -7.75 -7.66 13.31
N LEU A 20 -7.90 -7.24 12.04
CA LEU A 20 -9.27 -7.00 11.51
C LEU A 20 -9.66 -7.56 10.15
N THR A 21 -8.82 -8.28 9.40
CA THR A 21 -9.36 -8.88 8.16
C THR A 21 -8.69 -10.19 7.81
N LEU A 22 -9.39 -11.29 8.13
CA LEU A 22 -9.31 -12.59 7.46
C LEU A 22 -7.89 -13.06 7.11
N ARG A 23 -7.22 -13.75 8.06
CA ARG A 23 -6.10 -14.75 8.02
C ARG A 23 -5.27 -15.02 6.72
N PHE A 24 -5.29 -14.15 5.73
CA PHE A 24 -4.70 -14.23 4.40
C PHE A 24 -4.08 -12.89 3.95
N LEU A 25 -4.16 -11.83 4.77
CA LEU A 25 -3.72 -10.47 4.44
C LEU A 25 -2.55 -9.94 5.30
N SER A 26 -2.00 -10.77 6.20
CA SER A 26 -0.81 -10.42 6.99
C SER A 26 0.44 -10.63 6.15
N GLY A 27 0.82 -9.62 5.37
CA GLY A 27 2.01 -9.70 4.52
C GLY A 27 2.82 -8.41 4.44
N VAL A 28 2.38 -7.28 5.00
CA VAL A 28 3.21 -6.06 5.00
C VAL A 28 4.21 -6.14 6.15
N LYS A 29 5.51 -6.06 5.84
CA LYS A 29 6.61 -6.00 6.81
C LYS A 29 6.93 -4.57 7.23
N SER A 30 6.87 -3.65 6.28
CA SER A 30 7.13 -2.23 6.50
C SER A 30 6.52 -1.41 5.36
N PHE A 31 6.22 -0.16 5.63
CA PHE A 31 5.82 0.78 4.59
C PHE A 31 6.34 2.18 4.94
N ASP A 32 6.65 2.94 3.91
CA ASP A 32 7.04 4.35 3.98
C ASP A 32 6.14 5.15 3.03
N VAL A 33 5.64 6.28 3.50
CA VAL A 33 4.78 7.16 2.70
C VAL A 33 5.39 8.55 2.73
N SER A 34 5.89 8.99 1.58
CA SER A 34 6.39 10.35 1.40
C SER A 34 5.36 11.19 0.67
N LEU A 35 4.91 12.24 1.34
CA LEU A 35 3.99 13.24 0.76
C LEU A 35 4.69 14.18 -0.22
N GLU A 36 5.99 14.41 -0.02
CA GLU A 36 6.79 15.30 -0.85
C GLU A 36 7.03 14.68 -2.23
N SER A 37 7.36 13.38 -2.28
CA SER A 37 7.52 12.63 -3.52
C SER A 37 6.25 11.93 -3.98
N GLN A 38 5.14 12.06 -3.26
CA GLN A 38 3.86 11.39 -3.53
C GLN A 38 4.01 9.87 -3.74
N THR A 39 4.94 9.25 -3.01
CA THR A 39 5.34 7.86 -3.19
C THR A 39 5.01 7.06 -1.94
N ALA A 40 4.46 5.85 -2.12
CA ALA A 40 4.25 4.88 -1.06
C ALA A 40 5.09 3.64 -1.35
N THR A 41 6.11 3.42 -0.54
CA THR A 41 6.97 2.23 -0.61
C THR A 41 6.44 1.20 0.35
N VAL A 42 6.18 -0.02 -0.13
CA VAL A 42 5.65 -1.11 0.69
C VAL A 42 6.60 -2.29 0.58
N ILE A 43 7.10 -2.76 1.72
CA ILE A 43 7.88 -3.98 1.84
C ILE A 43 6.95 -5.06 2.36
N ALA A 44 6.73 -6.10 1.57
CA ALA A 44 5.82 -7.19 1.88
C ALA A 44 6.50 -8.57 1.86
N GLU A 45 5.80 -9.58 2.35
CA GLU A 45 6.07 -11.00 2.15
C GLU A 45 5.63 -11.42 0.74
N ASP A 46 6.26 -12.45 0.19
CA ASP A 46 5.92 -12.99 -1.15
C ASP A 46 4.46 -13.45 -1.28
N SER A 47 3.79 -13.69 -0.15
CA SER A 47 2.38 -14.03 -0.08
C SER A 47 1.45 -12.86 -0.42
N LEU A 48 1.93 -11.62 -0.37
CA LEU A 48 1.18 -10.40 -0.67
C LEU A 48 1.61 -9.81 -2.01
N GLY A 49 0.87 -10.15 -3.06
CA GLY A 49 1.12 -9.65 -4.41
C GLY A 49 0.83 -8.16 -4.60
N TYR A 50 1.50 -7.57 -5.58
CA TYR A 50 1.36 -6.16 -5.99
C TYR A 50 -0.11 -5.74 -6.22
N ASP A 51 -0.90 -6.55 -6.93
CA ASP A 51 -2.29 -6.23 -7.25
C ASP A 51 -3.13 -5.95 -6.01
N ARG A 52 -2.86 -6.67 -4.91
CA ARG A 52 -3.59 -6.50 -3.65
C ARG A 52 -3.26 -5.20 -2.96
N VAL A 53 -1.99 -4.80 -2.99
CA VAL A 53 -1.53 -3.51 -2.49
C VAL A 53 -2.16 -2.39 -3.33
N LEU A 54 -2.13 -2.54 -4.65
CA LEU A 54 -2.71 -1.59 -5.60
C LEU A 54 -4.22 -1.40 -5.40
N GLU A 55 -5.00 -2.50 -5.35
CA GLU A 55 -6.45 -2.46 -5.07
C GLU A 55 -6.75 -1.74 -3.76
N THR A 56 -5.91 -1.97 -2.75
CA THR A 56 -6.07 -1.39 -1.42
C THR A 56 -5.78 0.12 -1.42
N ILE A 57 -4.75 0.57 -2.14
CA ILE A 57 -4.47 2.00 -2.32
C ILE A 57 -5.59 2.66 -3.13
N LYS A 58 -6.09 2.04 -4.20
CA LYS A 58 -7.20 2.58 -5.01
C LYS A 58 -8.48 2.81 -4.18
N LYS A 59 -8.76 1.96 -3.18
CA LYS A 59 -9.90 2.15 -2.25
C LYS A 59 -9.83 3.44 -1.44
N THR A 60 -8.66 4.08 -1.33
CA THR A 60 -8.53 5.40 -0.70
C THR A 60 -9.07 6.54 -1.57
N GLY A 61 -9.50 6.25 -2.81
CA GLY A 61 -9.97 7.25 -3.77
C GLY A 61 -8.84 8.05 -4.41
N LYS A 62 -7.61 7.56 -4.35
CA LYS A 62 -6.43 8.21 -4.93
C LYS A 62 -6.08 7.60 -6.28
N THR A 63 -5.71 8.45 -7.23
CA THR A 63 -5.18 8.03 -8.52
C THR A 63 -3.76 7.52 -8.33
N VAL A 64 -3.52 6.28 -8.75
CA VAL A 64 -2.18 5.69 -8.82
C VAL A 64 -1.67 5.92 -10.25
N ASN A 65 -0.54 6.62 -10.38
CA ASN A 65 0.00 7.01 -11.70
C ASN A 65 1.04 6.03 -12.23
N SER A 66 1.63 5.22 -11.34
CA SER A 66 2.60 4.20 -11.67
C SER A 66 2.72 3.23 -10.49
N GLY A 67 3.23 2.03 -10.74
CA GLY A 67 3.76 1.20 -9.68
C GLY A 67 4.73 0.16 -10.20
N GLU A 68 5.53 -0.32 -9.27
CA GLU A 68 6.68 -1.19 -9.52
C GLU A 68 6.73 -2.22 -8.40
N ALA A 69 7.02 -3.46 -8.75
CA ALA A 69 7.24 -4.55 -7.80
C ALA A 69 8.57 -5.22 -8.15
N ASP A 70 9.46 -5.33 -7.17
CA ASP A 70 10.76 -6.01 -7.30
C ASP A 70 11.60 -5.53 -8.50
N GLY A 71 11.62 -4.22 -8.77
CA GLY A 71 12.36 -3.65 -9.90
C GLY A 71 11.63 -3.71 -11.24
N THR A 72 10.42 -4.27 -11.28
CA THR A 72 9.66 -4.50 -12.50
C THR A 72 8.40 -3.62 -12.54
N PRO A 73 8.23 -2.77 -13.56
CA PRO A 73 7.02 -1.96 -13.74
C PRO A 73 5.78 -2.85 -13.86
N GLN A 74 4.75 -2.52 -13.09
CA GLN A 74 3.49 -3.25 -13.07
C GLN A 74 2.37 -2.40 -13.68
N PRO A 75 1.37 -3.04 -14.33
CA PRO A 75 0.21 -2.32 -14.84
C PRO A 75 -0.61 -1.73 -13.68
N ILE A 76 -1.11 -0.51 -13.90
CA ILE A 76 -2.00 0.20 -12.98
C ILE A 76 -3.46 0.09 -13.39
#